data_AF-A0AAV4HX40-F1
#
_entry.id   AF-A0AAV4HX40-F1
#
_cell.length_a   1.000
_cell.length_b   1.000
_cell.length_c   1.000
_cell.angle_alpha   90.00
_cell.angle_beta   90.00
_cell.angle_gamma   90.00
#
_symmetry.space_group_name_H-M   'P 1'
#
loop_
_entity.id
_entity.type
_entity.pdbx_description
1 polymer ?
#
loop_
_entity_poly.entity_id
_entity_poly.type
_entity_poly.pdbx_seq_one_letter_code
_entity_poly.pdbx_strand_id
1 'polypeptide(L)' 'VKKLISQTIEKFGKLDFLVNNGGGQFMSHTADITLKGWNAVVETNLMGTFVMCRE' A
#
# COMPACT_ATOMS: atom_id res chain seq x y z
N VAL A 1 0.22 -8.83 -4.72
CA VAL A 1 1.44 -8.13 -5.18
C VAL A 1 2.27 -9.00 -6.13
N LYS A 2 2.87 -10.11 -5.69
CA LYS A 2 3.66 -11.01 -6.57
C LYS A 2 3.05 -11.26 -7.96
N LYS A 3 1.79 -11.71 -8.02
CA LYS A 3 1.08 -11.93 -9.29
C LYS A 3 1.01 -10.66 -10.17
N LEU A 4 0.74 -9.50 -9.58
CA LEU A 4 0.68 -8.22 -10.29
C LEU A 4 2.06 -7.85 -10.88
N ILE A 5 3.12 -7.97 -10.07
CA ILE A 5 4.50 -7.69 -10.49
C ILE A 5 4.91 -8.66 -11.61
N SER A 6 4.72 -9.97 -11.41
CA SER A 6 5.04 -10.98 -12.42
C SER A 6 4.31 -10.73 -13.75
N GLN A 7 3.01 -10.43 -13.71
CA GLN A 7 2.23 -10.14 -14.92
C GLN A 7 2.68 -8.84 -15.61
N THR A 8 3.09 -7.84 -14.84
CA THR A 8 3.61 -6.58 -15.40
C THR A 8 4.95 -6.83 -16.11
N ILE A 9 5.86 -7.58 -15.48
CA ILE A 9 7.15 -7.94 -16.07
C ILE A 9 6.96 -8.85 -17.29
N GLU A 10 6.06 -9.83 -17.23
CA GLU A 10 5.75 -10.71 -18.37
C GLU A 10 5.27 -9.89 -19.59
N LYS A 11 4.43 -8.88 -19.35
CA LYS A 11 3.86 -8.06 -20.41
C LYS A 11 4.82 -6.99 -20.96
N PHE A 12 5.63 -6.37 -20.11
CA PHE A 12 6.43 -5.19 -20.47
C PHE A 12 7.95 -5.42 -20.40
N GLY A 13 8.39 -6.61 -20.01
CA GLY A 13 9.80 -7.01 -19.89
C GLY A 13 10.48 -6.57 -18.59
N LYS A 14 10.03 -5.46 -17.97
CA LYS A 14 10.58 -4.94 -16.71
C LYS A 14 9.62 -3.96 -16.02
N LEU A 15 9.94 -3.59 -14.78
CA LEU A 15 9.30 -2.51 -14.01
C LEU A 15 10.36 -1.47 -13.61
N ASP A 16 10.36 -0.31 -14.27
CA ASP A 16 11.34 0.76 -13.97
C ASP A 16 10.91 1.66 -12.81
N PHE A 17 9.60 1.88 -12.66
CA PHE A 17 9.05 2.81 -11.68
C PHE A 17 7.83 2.23 -10.99
N LEU A 18 7.73 2.44 -9.69
CA LEU A 18 6.59 2.07 -8.86
C LEU A 18 5.98 3.32 -8.23
N VAL A 19 4.68 3.53 -8.43
CA VAL A 19 3.92 4.62 -7.81
C VAL A 19 2.94 4.03 -6.80
N ASN A 20 3.23 4.20 -5.52
CA ASN A 20 2.33 3.80 -4.44
C ASN A 20 1.36 4.94 -4.11
N ASN A 21 0.18 4.90 -4.71
CA ASN A 21 -0.88 5.89 -4.50
C ASN A 21 -2.11 5.30 -3.78
N GLY A 22 -2.07 4.03 -3.40
CA GLY A 22 -3.14 3.41 -2.60
C GLY A 22 -3.08 3.94 -1.17
N GLY A 23 -4.11 4.70 -0.77
CA GLY A 23 -4.15 5.29 0.56
C GLY A 23 -5.54 5.71 1.00
N GLY A 24 -5.73 5.79 2.31
CA GLY A 24 -6.95 6.28 2.95
C GLY A 24 -6.64 7.01 4.26
N GLN A 25 -7.62 7.77 4.75
CA GLN A 25 -7.53 8.44 6.03
C GLN A 25 -8.82 8.24 6.83
N PHE A 26 -8.66 8.08 8.15
CA PHE A 26 -9.75 8.21 9.11
C PHE A 26 -9.51 9.49 9.91
N MET A 27 -10.26 10.54 9.56
CA MET A 27 -10.17 11.83 10.24
C MET A 27 -10.65 11.69 11.68
N SER A 28 -9.74 11.89 12.62
CA SER A 28 -10.00 11.92 14.06
C SER A 28 -8.85 12.61 14.77
N HIS A 29 -9.09 13.15 15.96
CA HIS A 29 -7.98 13.49 16.85
C HIS A 29 -7.24 12.22 17.27
N THR A 30 -5.94 12.31 17.52
CA THR A 30 -5.12 11.16 17.90
C THR A 30 -5.63 10.45 19.16
N ALA A 31 -6.22 11.20 20.10
CA ALA A 31 -6.80 10.63 21.32
C ALA A 31 -8.10 9.85 21.09
N ASP A 32 -8.81 10.14 19.99
CA ASP A 32 -10.17 9.65 19.74
C ASP A 32 -10.23 8.60 18.63
N ILE A 33 -9.11 8.32 17.94
CA ILE A 33 -9.08 7.32 16.88
C ILE A 33 -9.25 5.92 17.47
N THR A 34 -10.20 5.15 16.91
CA THR A 34 -10.34 3.74 17.28
C THR A 34 -9.14 2.95 16.78
N LEU A 35 -8.76 1.89 17.52
CA LEU A 35 -7.68 0.99 17.08
C LEU A 35 -7.93 0.42 15.67
N LYS A 36 -9.19 0.14 15.34
CA LYS A 36 -9.58 -0.34 14.00
C LYS A 36 -9.32 0.72 12.92
N GLY A 37 -9.67 1.98 13.19
CA GLY A 37 -9.42 3.10 12.28
C GLY A 37 -7.91 3.33 12.08
N TRP A 38 -7.15 3.33 13.16
CA TRP A 38 -5.69 3.43 13.12
C TRP A 38 -5.06 2.30 12.28
N ASN A 39 -5.41 1.05 12.59
CA ASN A 39 -4.88 -0.12 11.88
C ASN A 39 -5.21 -0.08 10.40
N ALA A 40 -6.43 0.33 10.02
CA ALA A 40 -6.80 0.43 8.61
C ALA A 40 -5.92 1.45 7.84
N VAL A 41 -5.59 2.59 8.45
CA VAL A 41 -4.66 3.57 7.85
C VAL A 41 -3.25 3.00 7.74
N VAL A 42 -2.74 2.37 8.80
CA VAL A 42 -1.39 1.78 8.82
C VAL A 42 -1.26 0.64 7.82
N GLU A 43 -2.23 -0.26 7.77
CA GLU A 43 -2.25 -1.38 6.82
C GLU A 43 -2.27 -0.88 5.37
N THR A 44 -3.10 0.11 5.07
CA THR A 44 -3.23 0.61 3.69
C THR A 44 -2.02 1.44 3.27
N ASN A 45 -1.70 2.48 4.04
CA ASN A 45 -0.77 3.52 3.59
C ASN A 45 0.69 3.14 3.80
N LEU A 46 0.99 2.44 4.91
CA LEU A 46 2.36 2.07 5.27
C LEU A 46 2.67 0.64 4.86
N MET A 47 1.92 -0.34 5.38
CA MET A 47 2.20 -1.75 5.11
C MET A 47 1.97 -2.09 3.63
N GLY A 48 0.90 -1.58 3.02
CA GLY A 48 0.64 -1.74 1.59
C GLY A 48 1.80 -1.24 0.73
N THR A 49 2.26 -0.01 0.98
CA THR A 49 3.43 0.58 0.32
C THR A 49 4.69 -0.28 0.51
N PHE A 50 4.97 -0.71 1.74
CA PHE A 50 6.13 -1.55 2.04
C PHE A 50 6.10 -2.88 1.26
N VAL A 51 4.96 -3.58 1.27
CA VAL A 51 4.81 -4.85 0.57
C VAL A 51 4.92 -4.66 -0.94
N MET A 52 4.40 -3.57 -1.50
CA MET A 52 4.57 -3.25 -2.92
C MET A 52 6.03 -3.03 -3.32
N CYS A 53 6.84 -2.38 -2.47
CA CYS A 53 8.25 -2.14 -2.75
C CYS A 53 9.16 -3.36 -2.58
N ARG A 54 8.79 -4.31 -1.71
CA ARG A 54 9.60 -5.50 -1.41
C ARG A 54 9.55 -6.55 -2.52
N GLU A 55 8.39 -6.69 -3.17
CA GLU A 55 8.07 -7.77 -4.13
C GLU A 55 8.42 -7.40 -5.57
#